data_AF-A0A6G1RPR0-F1
#
_entry.id   AF-A0A6G1RPR0-F1
#
_cell.length_a   1.000
_cell.length_b   1.000
_cell.length_c   1.000
_cell.angle_alpha   90.00
_cell.angle_beta   90.00
_cell.angle_gamma   90.00
#
_symmetry.space_group_name_H-M   'P 1'
#
loop_
_entity.id
_entity.type
_entity.pdbx_description
1 polymer ?
#
loop_
_entity_poly.entity_id
_entity_poly.type
_entity_poly.pdbx_seq_one_letter_code
_entity_poly.pdbx_strand_id
1 'polypeptide(L)'
;HHSYIGPDYSVQKNTGKISLEQIDALSVKSFPLCMRQLHKALRDNHHLRHGGRMQYGLFLKGIGLTLEQALEFWKKEFIRGKVDADKFDKGYAYSIRHSYGKEGR
;
A
#
# COMPACT_ATOMS: atom_id res chain seq x y z
N HIS A 1 21.21 9.43 10.53
CA HIS A 1 21.23 8.99 9.12
C HIS A 1 20.47 10.01 8.30
N HIS A 2 21.16 10.88 7.55
CA HIS A 2 20.52 11.78 6.58
C HIS A 2 20.47 11.05 5.24
N SER A 3 19.36 10.37 4.96
CA SER A 3 19.12 9.80 3.63
C SER A 3 18.99 10.96 2.65
N TYR A 4 19.89 11.07 1.69
CA TYR A 4 19.77 12.05 0.62
C TYR A 4 18.56 11.68 -0.25
N ILE A 5 17.53 12.50 -0.18
CA ILE A 5 16.37 12.44 -1.08
C ILE A 5 16.67 13.53 -2.10
N GLY A 6 16.95 13.12 -3.35
CA GLY A 6 17.06 14.07 -4.47
C GLY A 6 15.76 14.85 -4.65
N PRO A 7 15.64 15.69 -5.69
CA PRO A 7 14.42 16.46 -5.91
C PRO A 7 13.19 15.55 -5.89
N ASP A 8 12.21 15.86 -5.04
CA ASP A 8 11.00 15.07 -4.88
C ASP A 8 10.04 15.37 -6.04
N TYR A 9 10.14 14.57 -7.10
CA TYR A 9 9.25 14.66 -8.26
C TYR A 9 7.87 14.04 -8.00
N SER A 10 7.63 13.42 -6.83
CA SER A 10 6.33 12.83 -6.48
C SER A 10 5.30 13.85 -6.00
N VAL A 11 5.73 15.10 -5.76
CA VAL A 11 4.85 16.25 -5.43
C VAL A 11 4.10 16.77 -6.68
N GLN A 12 3.82 15.93 -7.66
CA GLN A 12 2.83 16.26 -8.69
C GLN A 12 1.44 15.95 -8.13
N LYS A 13 0.62 17.00 -7.92
CA LYS A 13 -0.82 16.92 -7.64
C LYS A 13 -1.62 16.38 -8.83
N ASN A 14 -1.18 15.27 -9.43
CA ASN A 14 -1.93 14.57 -10.46
C ASN A 14 -2.58 13.35 -9.82
N THR A 15 -3.56 13.60 -8.96
CA THR A 15 -4.42 12.56 -8.37
C THR A 15 -5.39 12.07 -9.42
N GLY A 16 -4.90 11.32 -10.41
CA GLY A 16 -5.76 10.41 -11.15
C GLY A 16 -6.38 9.47 -10.13
N LYS A 17 -7.71 9.40 -10.05
CA LYS A 17 -8.40 8.46 -9.16
C LYS A 17 -8.10 7.04 -9.65
N ILE A 18 -7.14 6.37 -9.01
CA ILE A 18 -6.92 4.93 -9.23
C ILE A 18 -8.01 4.17 -8.49
N SER A 19 -8.69 3.27 -9.20
CA SER A 19 -9.63 2.32 -8.60
C SER A 19 -8.90 1.04 -8.17
N LEU A 20 -9.47 0.30 -7.21
CA LEU A 20 -8.85 -0.93 -6.70
C LEU A 20 -8.69 -1.99 -7.79
N GLU A 21 -9.63 -2.02 -8.73
CA GLU A 21 -9.68 -2.97 -9.85
C GLU A 21 -8.55 -2.73 -10.86
N GLN A 22 -8.01 -1.52 -10.90
CA GLN A 22 -6.93 -1.16 -11.81
C GLN A 22 -5.54 -1.58 -11.30
N ILE A 23 -5.38 -1.83 -10.00
CA ILE A 23 -4.07 -2.06 -9.37
C ILE A 23 -3.34 -3.26 -10.01
N ASP A 24 -4.04 -4.37 -10.26
CA ASP A 24 -3.43 -5.57 -10.82
C ASP A 24 -2.89 -5.31 -12.23
N ALA A 25 -3.66 -4.62 -13.08
CA ALA A 25 -3.25 -4.24 -14.43
C ALA A 25 -2.08 -3.24 -14.42
N LEU A 26 -2.13 -2.24 -13.52
CA LEU A 26 -1.07 -1.25 -13.37
C LEU A 26 0.23 -1.87 -12.82
N SER A 27 0.15 -2.93 -12.01
CA SER A 27 1.32 -3.63 -11.49
C SER A 27 2.22 -4.19 -12.61
N VAL A 28 1.59 -4.67 -13.68
CA VAL A 28 2.29 -5.26 -14.84
C VAL A 28 2.77 -4.17 -15.80
N LYS A 29 1.93 -3.17 -16.05
CA LYS A 29 2.15 -2.18 -17.12
C LYS A 29 2.95 -0.94 -16.69
N SER A 30 2.85 -0.55 -15.42
CA SER A 30 3.25 0.78 -14.97
C SER A 30 4.11 0.78 -13.71
N PHE A 31 4.01 -0.22 -12.84
CA PHE A 31 4.81 -0.24 -11.62
C PHE A 31 6.29 -0.52 -11.93
N PRO A 32 7.22 0.16 -11.23
CA PRO A 32 8.63 -0.18 -11.28
C PRO A 32 8.85 -1.59 -10.70
N LEU A 33 9.96 -2.23 -11.06
CA LEU A 33 10.21 -3.65 -10.77
C LEU A 33 10.06 -4.00 -9.27
N CYS A 34 10.54 -3.14 -8.37
CA CYS A 34 10.42 -3.37 -6.92
C CYS A 34 8.96 -3.43 -6.45
N MET A 35 8.11 -2.53 -6.95
CA MET A 35 6.69 -2.49 -6.58
C MET A 35 5.91 -3.62 -7.27
N ARG A 36 6.30 -4.02 -8.48
CA ARG A 36 5.75 -5.20 -9.15
C ARG A 36 6.04 -6.48 -8.38
N GLN A 37 7.27 -6.64 -7.86
CA GLN A 37 7.64 -7.79 -7.03
C GLN A 37 6.86 -7.82 -5.71
N LEU A 38 6.69 -6.67 -5.05
CA LEU A 38 5.87 -6.58 -3.83
C LEU A 38 4.41 -6.90 -4.10
N HIS A 39 3.85 -6.38 -5.20
CA HIS A 39 2.49 -6.70 -5.63
C HIS A 39 2.31 -8.20 -5.89
N LYS A 40 3.22 -8.81 -6.65
CA LYS A 40 3.20 -10.25 -6.90
C LYS A 40 3.31 -11.07 -5.61
N ALA A 41 4.28 -10.75 -4.75
CA ALA A 41 4.46 -11.44 -3.48
C ALA A 41 3.23 -11.31 -2.57
N LEU A 42 2.56 -10.16 -2.58
CA LEU A 42 1.31 -9.95 -1.87
C LEU A 42 0.20 -10.84 -2.42
N ARG A 43 0.01 -10.89 -3.75
CA ARG A 43 -1.04 -11.70 -4.38
C ARG A 43 -0.80 -13.20 -4.27
N ASP A 44 0.47 -13.62 -4.27
CA ASP A 44 0.86 -15.03 -4.17
C ASP A 44 0.75 -15.55 -2.71
N ASN A 45 1.18 -14.75 -1.73
CA ASN A 45 1.28 -15.18 -0.33
C ASN A 45 0.12 -14.68 0.54
N HIS A 46 -0.73 -13.80 0.01
CA HIS A 46 -1.79 -13.09 0.72
C HIS A 46 -1.31 -12.34 1.97
N HIS A 47 -0.01 -12.02 2.02
CA HIS A 47 0.63 -11.30 3.12
C HIS A 47 1.96 -10.69 2.69
N LEU A 48 2.38 -9.64 3.38
CA LEU A 48 3.74 -9.09 3.28
C LEU A 48 4.32 -8.87 4.67
N ARG A 49 5.64 -9.09 4.80
CA ARG A 49 6.41 -8.73 6.01
C ARG A 49 6.41 -7.21 6.23
N HIS A 50 6.75 -6.76 7.44
CA HIS A 50 6.65 -5.36 7.86
C HIS A 50 7.26 -4.36 6.86
N GLY A 51 8.51 -4.56 6.45
CA GLY A 51 9.18 -3.67 5.49
C GLY A 51 8.47 -3.62 4.12
N GLY A 52 7.99 -4.76 3.63
CA GLY A 52 7.22 -4.83 2.38
C GLY A 52 5.88 -4.10 2.47
N ARG A 53 5.18 -4.17 3.62
CA ARG A 53 3.95 -3.41 3.86
C ARG A 53 4.20 -1.92 3.87
N MET A 54 5.27 -1.46 4.53
CA MET A 54 5.64 -0.05 4.58
C MET A 54 5.96 0.49 3.18
N GLN A 55 6.87 -0.18 2.46
CA GLN A 55 7.29 0.25 1.13
C GLN A 55 6.14 0.26 0.13
N TYR A 56 5.37 -0.83 0.06
CA TYR A 56 4.27 -0.94 -0.89
C TYR A 56 3.08 -0.05 -0.52
N GLY A 57 2.75 0.05 0.78
CA GLY A 57 1.67 0.90 1.27
C GLY A 57 1.91 2.38 1.00
N LEU A 58 3.13 2.88 1.22
CA LEU A 58 3.48 4.28 0.91
C LEU A 58 3.48 4.55 -0.59
N PHE A 59 3.93 3.59 -1.40
CA PHE A 59 3.84 3.71 -2.86
C PHE A 59 2.37 3.78 -3.33
N LEU A 60 1.50 2.91 -2.84
CA LEU A 60 0.07 2.93 -3.16
C LEU A 60 -0.58 4.27 -2.78
N LYS A 61 -0.26 4.80 -1.60
CA LYS A 61 -0.66 6.16 -1.20
C LYS A 61 -0.16 7.22 -2.20
N GLY A 62 1.12 7.15 -2.57
CA GLY A 62 1.75 8.10 -3.49
C GLY A 62 1.12 8.12 -4.90
N ILE A 63 0.62 6.97 -5.38
CA ILE A 63 -0.08 6.89 -6.68
C ILE A 63 -1.58 7.24 -6.57
N GLY A 64 -2.07 7.60 -5.38
CA GLY A 64 -3.41 8.18 -5.21
C GLY A 64 -4.46 7.26 -4.57
N LEU A 65 -4.09 6.12 -3.98
CA LEU A 65 -5.03 5.30 -3.23
C LEU A 65 -5.48 6.04 -1.96
N THR A 66 -6.80 6.17 -1.74
CA THR A 66 -7.32 6.79 -0.51
C THR A 66 -7.13 5.88 0.70
N LEU A 67 -7.34 6.43 1.91
CA LEU A 67 -7.26 5.64 3.13
C LEU A 67 -8.28 4.50 3.13
N GLU A 68 -9.51 4.77 2.72
CA GLU A 68 -10.61 3.81 2.68
C GLU A 68 -10.26 2.67 1.72
N GLN A 69 -9.79 3.02 0.52
CA GLN A 69 -9.32 2.06 -0.47
C GLN A 69 -8.12 1.25 0.03
N ALA A 70 -7.15 1.87 0.72
CA ALA A 70 -6.01 1.17 1.29
C ALA A 70 -6.44 0.15 2.37
N LEU A 71 -7.32 0.56 3.29
CA LEU A 71 -7.86 -0.35 4.31
C LEU A 71 -8.60 -1.52 3.65
N GLU A 72 -9.44 -1.24 2.66
CA GLU A 72 -10.16 -2.27 1.92
C GLU A 72 -9.21 -3.22 1.18
N PHE A 73 -8.22 -2.68 0.47
CA PHE A 73 -7.22 -3.44 -0.28
C PHE A 73 -6.45 -4.42 0.61
N TRP A 74 -5.88 -3.92 1.70
CA TRP A 74 -5.10 -4.75 2.62
C TRP A 74 -5.98 -5.75 3.37
N LYS A 75 -7.19 -5.35 3.80
CA LYS A 75 -8.11 -6.23 4.52
C LYS A 75 -8.57 -7.38 3.65
N LYS A 76 -9.04 -7.09 2.42
CA LYS A 76 -9.46 -8.12 1.45
C LYS A 76 -8.35 -9.13 1.18
N GLU A 77 -7.14 -8.65 0.95
CA GLU A 77 -6.03 -9.53 0.62
C GLU A 77 -5.57 -10.37 1.82
N PHE A 78 -5.46 -9.79 3.01
CA PHE A 78 -4.99 -10.53 4.20
C PHE A 78 -6.01 -11.55 4.70
N ILE A 79 -7.31 -11.31 4.52
CA ILE A 79 -8.36 -12.29 4.84
C ILE A 79 -8.20 -13.55 3.97
N ARG A 80 -7.80 -13.41 2.69
CA ARG A 80 -7.47 -14.57 1.84
C ARG A 80 -6.30 -15.39 2.42
N GLY A 81 -5.38 -14.71 3.10
CA GLY A 81 -4.26 -15.30 3.85
C GLY A 81 -4.62 -15.81 5.24
N LYS A 82 -5.91 -15.97 5.57
CA LYS A 82 -6.41 -16.43 6.87
C LYS A 82 -6.09 -15.49 8.03
N VAL A 83 -5.93 -14.19 7.76
CA VAL A 83 -5.94 -13.17 8.82
C VAL A 83 -7.40 -12.81 9.13
N ASP A 84 -7.83 -13.06 10.37
CA ASP A 84 -9.18 -12.68 10.81
C ASP A 84 -9.40 -11.18 10.72
N ALA A 85 -10.65 -10.76 10.45
CA ALA A 85 -11.01 -9.35 10.36
C ALA A 85 -10.64 -8.57 11.63
N ASP A 86 -10.91 -9.13 12.82
CA ASP A 86 -10.55 -8.52 14.10
C ASP A 86 -9.03 -8.39 14.28
N LYS A 87 -8.28 -9.40 13.82
CA LYS A 87 -6.82 -9.39 13.85
C LYS A 87 -6.26 -8.34 12.89
N PHE A 88 -6.90 -8.15 11.74
CA PHE A 88 -6.58 -7.06 10.82
C PHE A 88 -6.79 -5.70 11.48
N ASP A 89 -7.98 -5.49 12.04
CA ASP A 89 -8.37 -4.19 12.62
C ASP A 89 -7.49 -3.81 13.81
N LYS A 90 -7.11 -4.78 14.66
CA LYS A 90 -6.20 -4.56 15.80
C LYS A 90 -4.73 -4.44 15.40
N GLY A 91 -4.27 -5.24 14.43
CA GLY A 91 -2.84 -5.40 14.16
C GLY A 91 -2.29 -4.57 12.98
N TYR A 92 -3.16 -4.13 12.06
CA TYR A 92 -2.72 -3.55 10.78
C TYR A 92 -3.41 -2.23 10.45
N ALA A 93 -4.72 -2.10 10.74
CA ALA A 93 -5.49 -0.91 10.38
C ALA A 93 -4.93 0.38 11.01
N TYR A 94 -4.43 0.30 12.25
CA TYR A 94 -3.78 1.43 12.92
C TYR A 94 -2.55 1.93 12.14
N SER A 95 -1.66 1.04 11.73
CA SER A 95 -0.44 1.40 10.97
C SER A 95 -0.78 2.01 9.61
N ILE A 96 -1.84 1.53 8.96
CA ILE A 96 -2.34 2.10 7.71
C ILE A 96 -2.87 3.52 7.95
N ARG A 97 -3.74 3.73 8.96
CA ARG A 97 -4.26 5.06 9.31
C ARG A 97 -3.15 6.05 9.68
N HIS A 98 -2.16 5.61 10.43
CA HIS A 98 -0.98 6.40 10.77
C HIS A 98 -0.20 6.83 9.52
N SER A 99 0.00 5.92 8.55
CA SER A 99 0.69 6.24 7.28
C SER A 99 -0.04 7.31 6.45
N TYR A 100 -1.34 7.50 6.67
CA TYR A 100 -2.17 8.54 6.06
C TYR A 100 -2.33 9.79 6.92
N GLY A 101 -1.68 9.87 8.09
CA GLY A 101 -1.77 11.02 8.99
C GLY A 101 -3.12 11.16 9.70
N LYS A 102 -3.87 10.06 9.86
CA LYS A 102 -5.16 10.04 10.57
C LYS A 102 -5.05 9.54 12.01
N GLU A 103 -3.86 9.14 12.45
CA GLU A 103 -3.53 8.68 13.80
C GLU A 103 -2.11 9.15 14.12
N GLY A 104 -1.88 9.79 15.28
CA GLY A 104 -0.54 10.22 15.76
C GLY A 104 0.13 11.38 15.01
N ARG A 105 1.08 12.07 15.67
CA ARG A 105 1.89 13.20 15.17
C ARG A 105 3.33 12.77 14.91
#